data_AF-W5JWX3-F1
#
_entry.id   AF-W5JWX3-F1
#
_cell.length_a   1.000
_cell.length_b   1.000
_cell.length_c   1.000
_cell.angle_alpha   90.00
_cell.angle_beta   90.00
_cell.angle_gamma   90.00
#
_symmetry.space_group_name_H-M   'P 1'
#
loop_
_entity.id
_entity.type
_entity.pdbx_description
1 polymer ?
#
loop_
_entity_poly.entity_id
_entity_poly.type
_entity_poly.pdbx_seq_one_letter_code
_entity_poly.pdbx_strand_id
1 'polypeptide(L)' 'MHQHWGLEAIVTDYVRPILFGTTVPKLAHGLLLLVSAATLGGLFYFNYNDVGIAGCVTRIWAAKSKE' A
#
# COMPACT_ATOMS: atom_id res chain seq x y z
N MET A 1 4.66 5.65 4.00
CA MET A 1 5.64 6.60 3.42
C MET A 1 6.70 5.87 2.59
N HIS A 2 7.55 5.01 3.16
CA HIS A 2 8.57 4.27 2.39
C HIS A 2 7.98 3.50 1.18
N GLN A 3 6.89 2.75 1.42
CA GLN A 3 6.19 2.02 0.36
C GLN A 3 5.54 2.95 -0.70
N HIS A 4 5.12 4.16 -0.31
CA HIS A 4 4.52 5.12 -1.25
C HIS A 4 5.57 5.61 -2.26
N TRP A 5 6.74 6.07 -1.77
CA TRP A 5 7.83 6.51 -2.65
C TRP A 5 8.43 5.38 -3.47
N GLY A 6 8.51 4.16 -2.92
CA GLY A 6 8.93 2.99 -3.68
C GLY A 6 7.99 2.69 -4.85
N LEU A 7 6.68 2.72 -4.62
CA LEU A 7 5.68 2.54 -5.68
C LEU A 7 5.64 3.72 -6.65
N GLU A 8 5.90 4.94 -6.20
CA GLU A 8 5.97 6.12 -7.05
C GLU A 8 7.09 5.97 -8.08
N ALA A 9 8.27 5.53 -7.66
CA ALA A 9 9.38 5.23 -8.57
C ALA A 9 8.98 4.18 -9.63
N ILE A 10 8.30 3.10 -9.22
CA ILE A 10 7.81 2.07 -10.14
C ILE A 10 6.81 2.67 -11.15
N VAL A 11 5.85 3.47 -10.70
CA VAL A 11 4.87 4.12 -11.58
C VAL A 11 5.57 5.03 -12.58
N THR A 12 6.54 5.84 -12.14
CA THR A 12 7.32 6.72 -13.02
C THR A 12 8.12 5.94 -14.06
N ASP A 13 8.73 4.82 -13.68
CA ASP A 13 9.57 4.02 -14.58
C ASP A 13 8.79 3.27 -15.65
N TYR A 14 7.59 2.78 -15.31
CA TYR A 14 6.83 1.88 -16.19
C TYR A 14 5.60 2.51 -16.83
N VAL A 15 4.95 3.51 -16.22
CA VAL A 15 3.78 4.19 -16.79
C VAL A 15 4.24 5.42 -17.59
N ARG A 16 5.04 5.16 -18.63
CA ARG A 16 5.66 6.23 -19.43
C ARG A 16 4.65 6.91 -20.37
N PRO A 17 4.70 8.25 -20.52
CA PRO A 17 3.81 8.97 -21.45
C PRO A 17 3.91 8.52 -22.90
N ILE A 18 5.07 8.03 -23.34
CA ILE A 18 5.27 7.52 -24.71
C ILE A 18 4.45 6.25 -25.00
N LEU A 19 4.13 5.45 -23.96
CA LEU A 19 3.37 4.22 -24.09
C LEU A 19 1.86 4.43 -23.88
N PHE A 20 1.50 5.34 -22.97
CA PHE A 20 0.12 5.48 -22.47
C PHE A 20 -0.51 6.87 -22.69
N GLY A 21 0.20 7.79 -23.34
CA GLY A 21 -0.21 9.19 -23.44
C GLY A 21 -0.03 9.96 -22.12
N THR A 22 -0.39 11.24 -22.11
CA THR A 22 -0.09 12.14 -20.97
C THR A 22 -1.11 12.06 -19.83
N THR A 23 -2.29 11.46 -20.06
CA THR A 23 -3.37 11.40 -19.08
C THR A 23 -3.19 10.25 -18.08
N VAL A 24 -2.83 9.07 -18.56
CA VAL A 24 -2.73 7.84 -17.75
C VAL A 24 -1.67 7.95 -16.64
N PRO A 25 -0.46 8.50 -16.87
CA PRO A 25 0.54 8.65 -15.80
C PRO A 25 0.04 9.52 -14.65
N LYS A 26 -0.66 10.62 -14.96
CA LYS A 26 -1.25 11.51 -13.94
C LYS A 26 -2.30 10.79 -13.10
N LEU A 27 -3.16 10.02 -13.76
CA LEU A 27 -4.16 9.22 -13.08
C LEU A 27 -3.52 8.14 -12.20
N ALA A 28 -2.46 7.48 -12.68
CA ALA A 28 -1.73 6.47 -11.93
C ALA A 28 -1.12 7.03 -10.63
N HIS A 29 -0.50 8.20 -10.68
CA HIS A 29 -0.01 8.89 -9.47
C HIS A 29 -1.16 9.31 -8.53
N GLY A 30 -2.29 9.76 -9.08
CA GLY A 30 -3.48 10.07 -8.28
C GLY A 30 -4.06 8.85 -7.55
N LEU A 31 -4.15 7.72 -8.24
CA LEU A 31 -4.58 6.45 -7.65
C LEU A 31 -3.59 5.94 -6.59
N LEU A 32 -2.28 6.08 -6.83
CA LEU A 32 -1.27 5.73 -5.85
C LEU A 32 -1.43 6.51 -4.54
N LEU A 33 -1.73 7.81 -4.62
CA LEU A 33 -2.03 8.65 -3.46
C LEU A 33 -3.29 8.16 -2.72
N LEU A 34 -4.36 7.86 -3.44
CA LEU A 34 -5.60 7.33 -2.84
C LEU A 34 -5.38 6.01 -2.11
N VAL A 35 -4.69 5.05 -2.74
CA VAL A 35 -4.35 3.76 -2.12
C VAL A 35 -3.48 3.96 -0.88
N SER A 36 -2.51 4.88 -0.94
CA SER A 36 -1.60 5.15 0.17
C SER A 36 -2.33 5.77 1.37
N ALA A 37 -3.25 6.71 1.11
CA ALA A 37 -4.09 7.33 2.14
C ALA A 37 -5.06 6.32 2.75
N ALA A 38 -5.74 5.51 1.92
CA ALA A 38 -6.66 4.47 2.38
C ALA A 38 -5.94 3.41 3.22
N THR A 39 -4.75 2.98 2.79
CA THR A 39 -3.91 2.03 3.55
C THR A 39 -3.48 2.61 4.88
N LEU A 40 -3.03 3.88 4.92
CA LEU A 40 -2.64 4.53 6.16
C LEU A 40 -3.83 4.67 7.13
N GLY A 41 -4.98 5.13 6.64
CA GLY A 41 -6.21 5.22 7.43
C GLY A 41 -6.66 3.85 7.96
N GLY A 42 -6.62 2.82 7.13
CA GLY A 42 -6.90 1.44 7.53
C GLY A 42 -5.93 0.93 8.59
N LEU A 43 -4.64 1.22 8.46
CA LEU A 43 -3.64 0.88 9.49
C LEU A 43 -3.91 1.60 10.80
N PHE A 44 -4.27 2.89 10.78
CA PHE A 44 -4.67 3.58 12.01
C PHE A 44 -5.88 2.92 12.64
N TYR A 45 -6.94 2.70 11.87
CA TYR A 45 -8.15 2.04 12.36
C TYR A 45 -7.83 0.68 12.99
N PHE A 46 -7.05 -0.16 12.31
CA PHE A 46 -6.68 -1.50 12.76
C PHE A 46 -5.78 -1.50 14.01
N ASN A 47 -4.88 -0.53 14.15
CA ASN A 47 -4.03 -0.45 15.34
C ASN A 47 -4.76 0.13 16.56
N TYR A 48 -5.76 1.00 16.37
CA TYR A 48 -6.49 1.61 17.49
C TYR A 48 -7.74 0.82 17.91
N ASN A 49 -8.41 0.13 16.97
CA ASN A 49 -9.71 -0.51 17.22
C ASN A 49 -9.64 -2.04 17.18
N ASP A 50 -8.50 -2.63 16.83
CA ASP A 50 -8.31 -4.08 16.72
C ASP A 50 -6.96 -4.50 17.35
N VAL A 51 -6.58 -5.76 17.16
CA VAL A 51 -5.37 -6.40 17.70
C VAL A 51 -4.05 -5.74 17.24
N GLY A 52 -4.09 -4.89 16.22
CA GLY A 52 -2.93 -4.23 15.64
C GLY A 52 -2.03 -5.15 14.83
N ILE A 53 -1.07 -4.57 14.12
CA ILE A 53 -0.27 -5.29 13.12
C ILE A 53 0.60 -6.37 13.75
N ALA A 54 1.33 -6.04 14.81
CA ALA A 54 2.20 -6.99 15.48
C ALA A 54 1.41 -8.15 16.10
N GLY A 55 0.29 -7.86 16.76
CA GLY A 55 -0.57 -8.88 17.35
C GLY A 55 -1.21 -9.79 16.30
N CYS A 56 -1.59 -9.23 15.15
CA CYS A 56 -2.07 -10.00 13.99
C CYS A 56 -0.99 -10.96 13.47
N VAL A 57 0.24 -10.47 13.24
CA VAL A 57 1.36 -11.30 12.76
C VAL A 57 1.67 -12.44 13.74
N THR A 58 1.70 -12.17 15.05
CA THR A 58 1.93 -13.20 16.07
C THR A 58 0.84 -14.27 16.06
N ARG A 59 -0.44 -13.89 15.93
CA ARG A 59 -1.56 -14.84 15.85
C ARG A 59 -1.48 -15.73 14.61
N ILE A 60 -1.14 -15.14 13.45
CA ILE A 60 -0.93 -15.89 12.21
C ILE A 60 0.22 -16.88 12.38
N TRP A 61 1.32 -16.47 13.01
CA TRP A 61 2.48 -17.33 13.23
C TRP A 61 2.18 -18.48 14.20
N ALA A 62 1.45 -18.21 15.28
CA ALA A 62 1.06 -19.22 16.26
C ALA A 62 0.07 -20.25 15.71
N ALA A 63 -0.79 -19.86 14.76
CA ALA A 63 -1.72 -20.78 14.11
C ALA A 63 -0.98 -21.91 13.37
N LYS A 64 0.16 -21.60 12.75
CA LYS A 64 0.99 -22.55 12.00
C LYS A 64 1.78 -23.53 12.89
N SER A 65 1.96 -23.23 14.17
CA SER A 65 2.71 -24.08 15.12
C SER A 65 1.88 -25.22 15.70
N LYS A 66 0.55 -25.25 15.46
CA LYS A 66 -0.37 -26.22 16.06
C LYS A 66 -0.71 -27.41 15.15
N GLU A 67 -0.10 -27.47 13.96
CA GLU A 67 -0.06 -28.64 13.07
C GLU A 67 1.28 -29.36 13.22
#